data_AF-A0A3B1B572-F1
#
_entry.id   AF-A0A3B1B572-F1
#
_cell.length_a   1.000
_cell.length_b   1.000
_cell.length_c   1.000
_cell.angle_alpha   90.00
_cell.angle_beta   90.00
_cell.angle_gamma   90.00
#
_symmetry.space_group_name_H-M   'P 1'
#
loop_
_entity.id
_entity.type
_entity.pdbx_description
1 polymer ?
#
loop_
_entity_poly.entity_id
_entity_poly.type
_entity_poly.pdbx_seq_one_letter_code
_entity_poly.pdbx_strand_id
1 'polypeptide(L)'
;MKKDKLILSRHTQLVLKTLGAMLKTARLEQAYSQSDLANRLGISRYTVMAIEKGDASVAIGTVFEACAIIGIPLLAENTNSLLNLSNTVANFASILPERTRATITELDDNF
;
A
#
# COMPACT_ATOMS: atom_id res chain seq x y z
N MET A 1 11.83 13.18 19.17
CA MET A 1 10.82 12.15 19.48
C MET A 1 11.27 10.82 18.90
N LYS A 2 11.49 9.79 19.73
CA LYS A 2 11.66 8.42 19.25
C LYS A 2 10.27 7.98 18.76
N LYS A 3 10.13 7.66 17.47
CA LYS A 3 8.87 7.14 16.94
C LYS A 3 8.70 5.73 17.49
N ASP A 4 7.63 5.48 18.24
CA ASP A 4 7.35 4.15 18.76
C ASP A 4 7.28 3.17 17.59
N LYS A 5 8.01 2.07 17.71
CA LYS A 5 8.10 1.07 16.66
C LYS A 5 6.75 0.35 16.58
N LEU A 6 5.98 0.64 15.54
CA LEU A 6 4.72 -0.03 15.25
C LEU A 6 4.96 -1.56 15.18
N ILE A 7 4.24 -2.32 16.02
CA ILE A 7 4.27 -3.78 15.99
C ILE A 7 3.25 -4.24 14.94
N LEU A 8 3.75 -4.81 13.84
CA LEU A 8 2.91 -5.29 12.75
C LEU A 8 2.38 -6.69 13.02
N SER A 9 1.10 -6.90 12.72
CA SER A 9 0.49 -8.23 12.74
C SER A 9 1.14 -9.17 11.73
N ARG A 10 1.07 -10.49 11.97
CA ARG A 10 1.58 -11.51 11.05
C ARG A 10 0.96 -11.37 9.65
N HIS A 11 -0.32 -11.04 9.58
CA HIS A 11 -1.01 -10.77 8.33
C HIS A 11 -0.34 -9.62 7.56
N THR A 12 -0.12 -8.48 8.23
CA THR A 12 0.51 -7.31 7.59
C THR A 12 1.93 -7.62 7.11
N GLN A 13 2.72 -8.33 7.93
CA GLN A 13 4.06 -8.76 7.53
C GLN A 13 4.02 -9.68 6.29
N LEU A 14 3.05 -10.60 6.23
CA LEU A 14 2.86 -11.47 5.07
C LEU A 14 2.52 -10.65 3.81
N VAL A 15 1.57 -9.72 3.89
CA VAL A 15 1.20 -8.83 2.77
C VAL A 15 2.42 -8.06 2.26
N LEU A 16 3.20 -7.45 3.15
CA LEU A 16 4.40 -6.70 2.76
C LEU A 16 5.46 -7.57 2.08
N LYS A 17 5.69 -8.77 2.60
CA LYS A 17 6.64 -9.74 2.01
C LYS A 17 6.17 -10.21 0.64
N THR A 18 4.88 -10.51 0.50
CA THR A 18 4.27 -10.92 -0.78
C THR A 18 4.39 -9.81 -1.82
N LEU A 19 4.05 -8.57 -1.46
CA LEU A 19 4.18 -7.43 -2.38
C LEU A 19 5.63 -7.21 -2.80
N GLY A 20 6.57 -7.25 -1.85
CA GLY A 20 8.00 -7.14 -2.14
C GLY A 20 8.51 -8.25 -3.07
N ALA A 21 8.03 -9.49 -2.89
CA ALA A 21 8.35 -10.60 -3.78
C ALA A 21 7.76 -10.41 -5.18
N MET A 22 6.50 -9.95 -5.29
CA MET A 22 5.88 -9.64 -6.59
C MET A 22 6.69 -8.59 -7.35
N LEU A 23 7.11 -7.52 -6.67
CA LEU A 23 7.94 -6.47 -7.27
C LEU A 23 9.29 -7.00 -7.74
N LYS A 24 9.95 -7.83 -6.93
CA LYS A 24 11.20 -8.48 -7.32
C LYS A 24 11.02 -9.37 -8.55
N THR A 25 9.95 -10.16 -8.59
CA THR A 25 9.65 -11.06 -9.72
C THR A 25 9.41 -10.26 -10.99
N ALA A 26 8.50 -9.28 -10.96
CA ALA A 26 8.22 -8.42 -12.12
C ALA A 26 9.47 -7.67 -12.61
N ARG A 27 10.33 -7.21 -11.69
CA ARG A 27 11.61 -6.59 -12.04
C ARG A 27 12.54 -7.54 -12.79
N LEU A 28 12.66 -8.78 -12.31
CA LEU A 28 13.51 -9.79 -12.94
C LEU A 28 12.97 -10.27 -14.28
N GLU A 29 11.64 -10.40 -14.44
CA GLU A 29 10.99 -10.73 -15.71
C GLU A 29 11.27 -9.67 -16.79
N GLN A 30 11.41 -8.40 -16.39
CA GLN A 30 11.77 -7.30 -17.27
C GLN A 30 13.29 -7.09 -17.40
N ALA A 31 14.11 -8.00 -16.86
CA ALA A 31 15.58 -7.93 -16.87
C ALA A 31 16.19 -6.65 -16.25
N TYR A 32 15.47 -5.98 -15.36
CA TYR A 32 15.99 -4.82 -14.64
C TYR A 32 16.80 -5.25 -13.42
N SER A 33 17.94 -4.62 -13.17
CA SER A 33 18.62 -4.67 -11.88
C SER A 33 17.91 -3.79 -10.85
N GLN A 34 18.22 -3.96 -9.55
CA GLN A 34 17.73 -3.03 -8.53
C GLN A 34 18.18 -1.58 -8.80
N SER A 35 19.35 -1.39 -9.42
CA SER A 35 19.86 -0.06 -9.78
C SER A 35 19.07 0.55 -10.93
N ASP A 36 18.65 -0.24 -11.91
CA ASP A 36 17.86 0.26 -13.05
C ASP A 36 16.50 0.78 -12.58
N LEU A 37 15.82 0.01 -11.72
CA LEU A 37 14.55 0.44 -11.13
C LEU A 37 14.74 1.66 -10.21
N ALA A 38 15.82 1.68 -9.42
CA ALA A 38 16.14 2.83 -8.56
C ALA A 38 16.35 4.11 -9.37
N ASN A 39 17.07 4.04 -10.49
CA ASN A 39 17.29 5.16 -11.40
C ASN A 39 15.98 5.68 -12.00
N ARG A 40 15.08 4.76 -12.43
CA ARG A 40 13.74 5.13 -12.92
C ARG A 40 12.89 5.84 -11.87
N LEU A 41 13.00 5.42 -10.62
CA LEU A 41 12.27 5.98 -9.48
C LEU A 41 12.91 7.25 -8.90
N GLY A 42 14.15 7.58 -9.27
CA GLY A 42 14.90 8.67 -8.63
C GLY A 42 15.22 8.41 -7.15
N ILE A 43 15.38 7.14 -6.75
CA ILE A 43 15.66 6.74 -5.36
C ILE A 43 16.96 5.93 -5.26
N SER A 44 17.36 5.58 -4.03
CA SER A 44 18.54 4.72 -3.82
C SER A 44 18.23 3.25 -4.15
N ARG A 45 19.25 2.52 -4.63
CA ARG A 45 19.20 1.05 -4.77
C ARG A 45 18.82 0.35 -3.46
N TYR A 46 19.27 0.89 -2.32
CA TYR A 46 18.96 0.35 -1.00
C TYR A 46 17.46 0.43 -0.70
N THR A 47 16.80 1.51 -1.12
CA THR A 47 15.35 1.66 -0.99
C THR A 47 14.62 0.60 -1.80
N VAL A 48 15.01 0.35 -3.05
CA VAL A 48 14.45 -0.76 -3.85
C VAL A 48 14.65 -2.10 -3.16
N MET A 49 15.85 -2.38 -2.64
CA MET A 49 16.11 -3.61 -1.88
C MET A 49 15.23 -3.73 -0.63
N ALA A 50 14.97 -2.64 0.09
CA ALA A 50 14.11 -2.63 1.27
C ALA A 50 12.64 -2.92 0.90
N ILE A 51 12.16 -2.34 -0.21
CA ILE A 51 10.82 -2.63 -0.76
C ILE A 51 10.69 -4.11 -1.11
N GLU A 52 11.65 -4.69 -1.83
CA GLU A 52 11.63 -6.12 -2.18
C GLU A 52 11.67 -7.04 -0.97
N LYS A 53 12.22 -6.56 0.15
CA LYS A 53 12.22 -7.26 1.44
C LYS A 53 10.94 -7.02 2.24
N GLY A 54 9.97 -6.24 1.76
CA GLY A 54 8.74 -5.91 2.50
C GLY A 54 9.00 -5.07 3.74
N ASP A 55 9.98 -4.16 3.70
CA ASP A 55 10.28 -3.27 4.81
C ASP A 55 9.20 -2.19 4.97
N ALA A 56 8.50 -2.22 6.10
CA ALA A 56 7.41 -1.29 6.41
C ALA A 56 7.87 0.15 6.71
N SER A 57 9.17 0.39 6.84
CA SER A 57 9.72 1.73 7.05
C SER A 57 9.77 2.57 5.77
N VAL A 58 9.67 1.94 4.60
CA VAL A 58 9.63 2.65 3.32
C VAL A 58 8.28 3.36 3.18
N ALA A 59 8.31 4.62 2.75
CA ALA A 59 7.09 5.40 2.54
C ALA A 59 6.18 4.70 1.53
N ILE A 60 4.88 4.61 1.85
CA ILE A 60 3.90 3.90 1.03
C ILE A 60 3.84 4.46 -0.40
N GLY A 61 4.03 5.77 -0.58
CA GLY A 61 4.09 6.41 -1.90
C GLY A 61 5.24 5.88 -2.76
N THR A 62 6.42 5.65 -2.16
CA THR A 62 7.56 5.06 -2.87
C THR A 62 7.30 3.61 -3.28
N VAL A 63 6.64 2.84 -2.42
CA VAL A 63 6.24 1.45 -2.73
C VAL A 63 5.26 1.44 -3.90
N PHE A 64 4.22 2.29 -3.83
CA PHE A 64 3.18 2.36 -4.85
C PHE A 64 3.70 2.87 -6.20
N GLU A 65 4.60 3.85 -6.19
CA GLU A 65 5.26 4.32 -7.42
C GLU A 65 6.10 3.19 -8.05
N ALA A 66 6.84 2.42 -7.25
CA ALA A 66 7.59 1.28 -7.75
C ALA A 66 6.69 0.19 -8.35
N CYS A 67 5.54 -0.08 -7.74
CA CYS A 67 4.51 -0.96 -8.30
C CYS A 67 3.94 -0.42 -9.63
N ALA A 68 3.64 0.87 -9.70
CA ALA A 68 3.11 1.49 -10.92
C ALA A 68 4.11 1.41 -12.09
N ILE A 69 5.39 1.73 -11.86
CA ILE A 69 6.45 1.66 -12.88
C ILE A 69 6.68 0.23 -13.37
N ILE A 70 6.63 -0.76 -12.47
CA ILE A 70 6.88 -2.16 -12.85
C ILE A 70 5.63 -2.87 -13.40
N GLY A 71 4.45 -2.25 -13.32
CA GLY A 71 3.20 -2.78 -13.86
C GLY A 71 2.45 -3.71 -12.90
N ILE A 72 2.63 -3.56 -11.59
CA ILE A 72 1.82 -4.26 -10.58
C ILE A 72 0.57 -3.40 -10.30
N PRO A 73 -0.64 -3.88 -10.65
CA PRO A 73 -1.87 -3.17 -10.34
C PRO A 73 -2.09 -3.11 -8.82
N LEU A 74 -2.49 -1.94 -8.31
CA LEU A 74 -2.73 -1.73 -6.88
C LEU A 74 -4.20 -1.89 -6.52
N LEU A 75 -5.03 -0.91 -6.90
CA LEU A 75 -6.47 -0.91 -6.62
C LEU A 75 -7.32 -1.25 -7.85
N ALA A 76 -6.74 -1.13 -9.05
CA ALA A 76 -7.39 -1.42 -10.31
C ALA A 76 -6.34 -1.75 -11.39
N GLU A 77 -6.78 -2.44 -12.45
CA GLU A 77 -5.91 -2.89 -13.54
C GLU A 77 -5.45 -1.76 -14.48
N ASN A 78 -6.21 -0.67 -14.57
CA ASN A 78 -5.91 0.46 -15.43
C ASN A 78 -6.50 1.77 -14.89
N THR A 79 -6.11 2.89 -15.49
CA THR A 79 -6.51 4.23 -15.08
C THR A 79 -8.02 4.45 -15.12
N ASN A 80 -8.72 3.95 -16.15
CA ASN A 80 -10.17 4.14 -16.27
C ASN A 80 -10.92 3.40 -15.14
N SER A 81 -10.54 2.16 -14.87
CA SER A 81 -11.09 1.39 -13.75
C SER A 81 -10.78 2.04 -12.41
N LEU A 82 -9.58 2.64 -12.24
CA LEU A 82 -9.21 3.37 -11.03
C LEU A 82 -10.04 4.64 -10.85
N LEU A 83 -10.29 5.41 -11.92
CA LEU A 83 -11.14 6.61 -11.89
C LEU A 83 -12.58 6.25 -11.51
N ASN A 84 -13.13 5.18 -12.07
CA ASN A 84 -14.47 4.69 -11.72
C ASN A 84 -14.56 4.28 -10.25
N LEU A 85 -13.55 3.56 -9.75
CA LEU A 85 -13.48 3.19 -8.33
C LEU A 85 -13.38 4.43 -7.44
N SER A 86 -12.53 5.40 -7.79
CA SER A 86 -12.36 6.66 -7.08
C SER A 86 -13.69 7.43 -6.97
N ASN A 87 -14.44 7.55 -8.07
CA ASN A 87 -15.75 8.21 -8.08
C ASN A 87 -16.76 7.46 -7.19
N THR A 88 -16.76 6.12 -7.26
CA THR A 88 -17.64 5.28 -6.45
C THR A 88 -17.36 5.45 -4.96
N VAL A 89 -16.09 5.43 -4.55
CA VAL A 89 -15.67 5.66 -3.16
C VAL A 89 -16.02 7.08 -2.71
N ALA A 90 -15.80 8.09 -3.56
CA ALA A 90 -16.16 9.49 -3.24
C ALA A 90 -17.67 9.66 -3.03
N ASN A 91 -18.50 8.99 -3.83
CA ASN A 91 -19.95 9.00 -3.68
C ASN A 91 -20.41 8.33 -2.39
N PHE A 92 -19.77 7.24 -1.97
CA PHE A 92 -20.09 6.64 -0.67
C PHE A 92 -19.62 7.52 0.48
N ALA A 93 -18.42 8.09 0.39
CA ALA A 93 -17.87 8.98 1.41
C ALA A 93 -18.74 10.23 1.62
N SER A 94 -19.42 10.75 0.58
CA SER A 94 -20.32 11.91 0.71
C SER A 94 -21.62 11.62 1.46
N ILE A 95 -22.02 10.34 1.55
CA ILE A 95 -23.21 9.90 2.29
C ILE A 95 -22.87 9.60 3.76
N LEU A 96 -21.61 9.29 4.05
CA LEU A 96 -21.18 9.00 5.41
C LEU A 96 -21.13 10.27 6.28
N PRO A 97 -21.44 10.17 7.58
CA PRO A 97 -21.29 11.30 8.48
C PRO A 97 -19.82 11.71 8.56
N GLU A 98 -19.55 13.02 8.52
CA GLU A 98 -18.18 13.58 8.61
C GLU A 98 -17.46 13.18 9.91
N ARG A 99 -18.24 12.94 10.98
CA ARG A 99 -17.76 12.39 12.24
C ARG A 99 -18.74 11.33 12.74
N THR A 100 -18.24 10.15 13.06
CA THR A 100 -19.01 9.18 13.83
C THR A 100 -19.07 9.66 15.28
N ARG A 101 -20.28 9.94 15.79
CA ARG A 101 -20.48 10.10 17.23
C ARG A 101 -20.65 8.70 17.79
N ALA A 102 -19.67 8.23 18.59
CA ALA A 102 -19.85 7.02 19.36
C ALA A 102 -20.93 7.28 20.41
N THR A 103 -22.17 6.93 20.10
CA THR A 103 -23.18 6.76 21.14
C THR A 103 -22.82 5.45 21.82
N ILE A 104 -22.22 5.52 23.01
CA ILE A 104 -22.14 4.37 23.89
C ILE A 104 -23.59 4.10 24.31
N THR A 105 -24.28 3.24 23.57
CA THR A 105 -25.55 2.69 24.03
C THR A 105 -25.16 1.64 25.07
N GLU A 106 -25.45 1.90 26.35
CA GLU A 106 -25.54 0.81 27.32
C GLU A 106 -26.58 -0.17 26.76
N LEU A 107 -26.12 -1.37 26.40
CA LEU A 107 -27.02 -2.46 26.06
C LEU A 107 -27.76 -2.80 27.34
N ASP A 108 -29.03 -2.46 27.40
CA ASP A 108 -29.93 -2.96 28.43
C ASP A 108 -30.13 -4.46 28.17
N ASP A 109 -29.30 -5.29 28.81
CA ASP A 109 -29.39 -6.76 28.84
C ASP A 109 -30.61 -7.19 29.68
N ASN A 110 -31.80 -6.72 29.31
CA ASN A 110 -33.09 -7.16 29.84
C ASN A 110 -33.89 -7.84 28.71
N PHE A 111 -33.47 -9.05 28.34
CA PHE A 111 -34.26 -10.02 27.58
C PHE A 111 -34.34 -11.34 28.34
#